data_AF-A0A7W1KZ79-F1
#
_entry.id   AF-A0A7W1KZ79-F1
#
_cell.length_a   1.000
_cell.length_b   1.000
_cell.length_c   1.000
_cell.angle_alpha   90.00
_cell.angle_beta   90.00
_cell.angle_gamma   90.00
#
_symmetry.space_group_name_H-M   'P 1'
#
loop_
_entity.id
_entity.type
_entity.pdbx_description
1 polymer ?
#
loop_
_entity_poly.entity_id
_entity_poly.type
_entity_poly.pdbx_seq_one_letter_code
_entity_poly.pdbx_strand_id
1 'polypeptide(L)'
;MTQNMPRALQGRAPALAITNLADFTIRAGQYSQSVQGGFEAIYDQGVADVLSGTGKETFEAVNFLKKVNPAQYKPENGAQYPRGQFGNSLLQIAQLIKADIGLEVAFTDVGGWDTHVNQGNARGQLALRLQEFGSGISALARDLGTRMDDVIILTMSEFGRTARENGNRGTDHGHANAMFVIGNSVRGGKVYGEWPGLKSDQLYEGRDLALTTDFRDVFGELAQKHLGNSNLQAVFPGYQSSAQRFRGMI
;
A
#
# COMPACT_ATOMS: atom_id res chain seq x y z
N MET A 1 23.45 3.81 -8.08
CA MET A 1 22.99 3.51 -6.70
C MET A 1 22.55 4.80 -6.02
N THR A 2 21.25 5.02 -5.86
CA THR A 2 20.75 6.19 -5.11
C THR A 2 20.89 5.90 -3.62
N GLN A 3 21.36 6.87 -2.84
CA GLN A 3 21.68 6.74 -1.41
C GLN A 3 20.50 6.39 -0.47
N ASN A 4 19.29 6.14 -1.00
CA ASN A 4 18.05 6.04 -0.22
C ASN A 4 17.22 4.76 -0.49
N MET A 5 17.78 3.72 -1.12
CA MET A 5 17.00 2.49 -1.36
C MET A 5 16.69 1.76 -0.03
N PRO A 6 15.41 1.60 0.35
CA PRO A 6 15.04 0.87 1.56
C PRO A 6 15.64 -0.53 1.56
N ARG A 7 16.08 -1.03 2.72
CA ARG A 7 16.66 -2.40 2.83
C ARG A 7 15.74 -3.48 2.30
N ALA A 8 14.43 -3.32 2.49
CA ALA A 8 13.42 -4.25 1.97
C ALA A 8 13.37 -4.34 0.43
N LEU A 9 13.88 -3.32 -0.27
CA LEU A 9 13.95 -3.27 -1.74
C LEU A 9 15.35 -3.59 -2.27
N GLN A 10 16.30 -3.94 -1.40
CA GLN A 10 17.61 -4.43 -1.82
C GLN A 10 17.49 -5.88 -2.26
N GLY A 11 17.89 -6.17 -3.50
CA GLY A 11 17.80 -7.52 -4.03
C GLY A 11 18.31 -7.62 -5.46
N ARG A 12 18.01 -8.75 -6.10
CA ARG A 12 18.37 -9.01 -7.51
C ARG A 12 17.44 -8.31 -8.49
N ALA A 13 16.23 -7.94 -8.05
CA ALA A 13 15.31 -7.16 -8.86
C ALA A 13 15.76 -5.70 -8.90
N PRO A 14 15.70 -5.03 -10.07
CA PRO A 14 15.93 -3.59 -10.14
C PRO A 14 14.87 -2.87 -9.31
N ALA A 15 15.30 -1.88 -8.52
CA ALA A 15 14.42 -1.08 -7.68
C ALA A 15 14.74 0.40 -7.85
N LEU A 16 13.69 1.21 -7.91
CA LEU A 16 13.78 2.66 -7.95
C LEU A 16 13.13 3.22 -6.68
N ALA A 17 13.88 4.02 -5.92
CA ALA A 17 13.39 4.68 -4.73
C ALA A 17 13.08 6.15 -5.04
N ILE A 18 11.81 6.53 -4.89
CA ILE A 18 11.29 7.87 -5.12
C ILE A 18 10.55 8.32 -3.86
N THR A 19 10.92 9.46 -3.29
CA THR A 19 10.25 10.01 -2.10
C THR A 19 8.90 10.64 -2.44
N ASN A 20 8.84 11.34 -3.58
CA ASN A 20 7.65 12.02 -4.06
C ASN A 20 7.71 12.08 -5.58
N LEU A 21 6.65 11.66 -6.27
CA LEU A 21 6.57 11.68 -7.73
C LEU A 21 6.73 13.10 -8.28
N ALA A 22 6.22 14.12 -7.57
CA ALA A 22 6.37 15.51 -7.99
C ALA A 22 7.83 16.01 -7.94
N ASP A 23 8.63 15.46 -7.03
CA ASP A 23 10.04 15.82 -6.86
C ASP A 23 10.98 14.94 -7.70
N PHE A 24 10.42 13.95 -8.42
CA PHE A 24 11.18 13.07 -9.28
C PHE A 24 11.65 13.84 -10.50
N THR A 25 12.75 14.56 -10.31
CA THR A 25 13.52 15.20 -11.35
C THR A 25 14.56 14.21 -11.83
N ILE A 26 14.64 14.02 -13.15
CA ILE A 26 15.75 13.27 -13.70
C ILE A 26 17.00 14.08 -13.39
N ARG A 27 17.88 13.58 -12.52
CA ARG A 27 19.25 14.07 -12.37
C ARG A 27 20.10 13.80 -13.64
N ALA A 28 19.49 13.82 -14.82
CA ALA A 28 20.15 13.95 -16.10
C ALA A 28 20.66 15.38 -16.33
N GLY A 29 20.33 16.33 -15.44
CA GLY A 29 20.81 17.72 -15.53
C GLY A 29 22.26 17.98 -15.11
N GLN A 30 22.97 17.00 -14.52
CA GLN A 30 24.42 17.13 -14.27
C GLN A 30 25.29 16.44 -15.33
N TYR A 31 24.67 15.72 -16.27
CA TYR A 31 25.33 15.21 -17.47
C TYR A 31 24.60 15.75 -18.70
N SER A 32 24.97 17.00 -19.01
CA SER A 32 24.83 17.73 -20.27
C SER A 32 23.47 18.32 -20.68
N GLN A 33 23.50 19.65 -20.88
CA GLN A 33 22.52 20.45 -21.64
C GLN A 33 22.39 20.03 -23.13
N SER A 34 23.08 18.97 -23.58
CA SER A 34 23.04 18.48 -24.96
C SER A 34 22.00 17.38 -25.22
N VAL A 35 21.25 16.95 -24.19
CA VAL A 35 20.38 15.76 -24.27
C VAL A 35 18.95 16.06 -24.79
N GLN A 36 18.46 17.30 -24.70
CA GLN A 36 17.09 17.63 -25.14
C GLN A 36 16.88 17.55 -26.66
N GLY A 37 17.94 17.62 -27.48
CA GLY A 37 17.85 17.45 -28.94
C GLY A 37 18.65 16.27 -29.49
N GLY A 38 19.51 15.64 -28.68
CA GLY A 38 20.40 14.56 -29.12
C GLY A 38 19.84 13.15 -28.96
N PHE A 39 18.90 12.93 -28.03
CA PHE A 39 18.40 11.59 -27.73
C PHE A 39 17.36 11.06 -28.72
N GLU A 40 16.54 11.95 -29.31
CA GLU A 40 15.62 11.58 -30.40
C GLU A 40 16.37 11.30 -31.71
N ALA A 41 17.57 11.87 -31.91
CA ALA A 41 18.44 11.54 -33.06
C ALA A 41 19.14 10.16 -32.91
N ILE A 42 19.38 9.71 -31.68
CA ILE A 42 19.90 8.37 -31.37
C ILE A 42 18.82 7.28 -31.63
N TYR A 43 17.55 7.65 -31.68
CA TYR A 43 16.43 6.76 -32.04
C TYR A 43 16.51 6.29 -33.50
N ASP A 44 16.99 7.14 -34.41
CA ASP A 44 17.04 6.86 -35.86
C ASP A 44 18.31 6.12 -36.29
N GLN A 45 19.37 6.14 -35.47
CA GLN A 45 20.60 5.38 -35.72
C GLN A 45 20.73 4.24 -34.71
N GLY A 46 20.34 3.04 -35.16
CA GLY A 46 20.32 1.79 -34.40
C GLY A 46 21.67 1.37 -33.81
N VAL A 47 22.08 2.00 -32.71
CA VAL A 47 23.26 1.61 -31.94
C VAL A 47 22.79 0.90 -30.68
N ALA A 48 22.73 -0.43 -30.78
CA ALA A 48 22.43 -1.35 -29.67
C ALA A 48 23.51 -1.37 -28.57
N ASP A 49 24.66 -0.72 -28.77
CA ASP A 49 25.89 -0.98 -28.00
C ASP A 49 26.26 0.11 -26.97
N VAL A 50 25.62 1.28 -26.99
CA VAL A 50 25.91 2.40 -26.04
C VAL A 50 25.02 2.36 -24.80
N LEU A 51 23.96 1.55 -24.80
CA LEU A 51 23.00 1.38 -23.70
C LEU A 51 23.45 0.30 -22.69
N SER A 52 24.64 0.44 -22.11
CA SER A 52 24.95 -0.32 -20.89
C SER A 52 24.13 0.22 -19.70
N GLY A 53 23.68 -0.67 -18.82
CA GLY A 53 22.86 -0.50 -17.60
C GLY A 53 22.25 0.89 -17.34
N THR A 54 23.08 1.88 -17.02
CA THR A 54 22.72 3.27 -16.71
C THR A 54 21.87 3.97 -17.78
N GLY A 55 22.12 3.72 -19.06
CA GLY A 55 21.38 4.36 -20.16
C GLY A 55 19.93 3.84 -20.28
N LYS A 56 19.74 2.54 -20.05
CA LYS A 56 18.42 1.90 -20.04
C LYS A 56 17.59 2.34 -18.83
N GLU A 57 18.19 2.38 -17.64
CA GLU A 57 17.55 2.87 -16.41
C GLU A 57 17.08 4.32 -16.55
N THR A 58 17.89 5.17 -17.19
CA THR A 58 17.53 6.57 -17.44
C THR A 58 16.35 6.68 -18.40
N PHE A 59 16.34 5.87 -19.47
CA PHE A 59 15.25 5.86 -20.45
C PHE A 59 13.93 5.36 -19.85
N GLU A 60 13.97 4.31 -19.04
CA GLU A 60 12.82 3.80 -18.30
C GLU A 60 12.26 4.88 -17.34
N ALA A 61 13.13 5.62 -16.65
CA ALA A 61 12.72 6.74 -15.79
C ALA A 61 12.07 7.91 -16.55
N VAL A 62 12.59 8.27 -17.74
CA VAL A 62 11.97 9.28 -18.62
C VAL A 62 10.57 8.84 -19.06
N ASN A 63 10.45 7.59 -19.54
CA ASN A 63 9.18 7.05 -20.00
C ASN A 63 8.16 6.94 -18.87
N PHE A 64 8.61 6.51 -17.69
CA PHE A 64 7.80 6.51 -16.48
C PHE A 64 7.26 7.91 -16.17
N LEU A 65 8.13 8.93 -16.15
CA LEU A 65 7.71 10.32 -15.90
C LEU A 65 6.72 10.85 -16.93
N LYS A 66 6.95 10.55 -18.21
CA LYS A 66 6.04 10.95 -19.29
C LYS A 66 4.65 10.32 -19.12
N LYS A 67 4.58 9.03 -18.75
CA LYS A 67 3.31 8.33 -18.50
C LYS A 67 2.60 8.85 -17.25
N VAL A 68 3.35 9.02 -16.16
CA VAL A 68 2.81 9.35 -14.84
C VAL A 68 2.41 10.82 -14.76
N ASN A 69 3.17 11.74 -15.37
CA ASN A 69 2.92 13.19 -15.45
C ASN A 69 2.38 13.83 -14.14
N PRO A 70 3.17 13.81 -13.05
CA PRO A 70 2.73 14.25 -11.72
C PRO A 70 2.32 15.71 -11.62
N ALA A 71 2.86 16.57 -12.47
CA ALA A 71 2.48 17.98 -12.47
C ALA A 71 1.03 18.22 -12.95
N GLN A 72 0.41 17.27 -13.66
CA GLN A 72 -0.91 17.44 -14.25
C GLN A 72 -1.99 16.54 -13.63
N TYR A 73 -1.61 15.63 -12.73
CA TYR A 73 -2.57 14.73 -12.11
C TYR A 73 -3.63 15.51 -11.31
N LYS A 74 -4.90 15.21 -11.57
CA LYS A 74 -6.04 15.78 -10.85
C LYS A 74 -6.95 14.63 -10.42
N PRO A 75 -7.32 14.53 -9.13
CA PRO A 75 -8.29 13.56 -8.68
C PRO A 75 -9.61 13.70 -9.43
N GLU A 76 -10.22 12.56 -9.76
CA GLU A 76 -11.49 12.49 -10.48
C GLU A 76 -12.66 12.17 -9.53
N ASN A 77 -13.89 12.19 -10.06
CA ASN A 77 -15.11 11.78 -9.35
C ASN A 77 -15.35 12.50 -8.01
N GLY A 78 -14.85 13.73 -7.88
CA GLY A 78 -14.96 14.53 -6.66
C GLY A 78 -14.12 14.03 -5.48
N ALA A 79 -13.11 13.20 -5.74
CA ALA A 79 -12.20 12.71 -4.70
C ALA A 79 -11.45 13.86 -4.01
N GLN A 80 -11.42 13.81 -2.68
CA GLN A 80 -10.71 14.78 -1.83
C GLN A 80 -9.85 14.01 -0.84
N TYR A 81 -8.54 13.97 -1.10
CA TYR A 81 -7.61 13.32 -0.21
C TYR A 81 -7.40 14.15 1.06
N PRO A 82 -7.28 13.50 2.24
CA PRO A 82 -6.94 14.21 3.47
C PRO A 82 -5.57 14.88 3.33
N ARG A 83 -5.39 16.03 3.99
CA ARG A 83 -4.09 16.70 4.02
C ARG A 83 -3.12 15.87 4.86
N GLY A 84 -1.89 15.72 4.40
CA GLY A 84 -0.84 15.01 5.13
C GLY A 84 -0.21 13.90 4.31
N GLN A 85 0.71 13.17 4.93
CA GLN A 85 1.53 12.16 4.24
C GLN A 85 0.68 11.00 3.70
N PHE A 86 -0.27 10.50 4.50
CA PHE A 86 -1.14 9.40 4.09
C PHE A 86 -1.99 9.75 2.85
N GLY A 87 -2.68 10.90 2.87
CA GLY A 87 -3.46 11.34 1.73
C GLY A 87 -2.62 11.61 0.48
N ASN A 88 -1.44 12.22 0.64
CA ASN A 88 -0.49 12.43 -0.47
C ASN A 88 0.05 11.11 -1.03
N SER A 89 0.26 10.10 -0.19
CA SER A 89 0.69 8.78 -0.63
C SER A 89 -0.41 8.07 -1.41
N LEU A 90 -1.66 8.13 -0.96
CA LEU A 90 -2.80 7.55 -1.68
C LEU A 90 -3.05 8.26 -3.02
N LEU A 91 -2.91 9.58 -3.07
CA LEU A 91 -2.96 10.36 -4.31
C LEU A 91 -1.93 9.85 -5.33
N GLN A 92 -0.69 9.65 -4.90
CA GLN A 92 0.37 9.13 -5.77
C GLN A 92 0.11 7.69 -6.20
N ILE A 93 -0.44 6.84 -5.32
CA ILE A 93 -0.85 5.49 -5.70
C ILE A 93 -1.94 5.53 -6.77
N ALA A 94 -2.97 6.36 -6.61
CA ALA A 94 -4.02 6.52 -7.61
C ALA A 94 -3.47 6.96 -8.97
N GLN A 95 -2.51 7.89 -8.93
CA GLN A 95 -1.82 8.35 -10.11
C GLN A 95 -1.05 7.23 -10.82
N LEU A 96 -0.31 6.40 -10.08
CA LEU A 96 0.43 5.26 -10.66
C LEU A 96 -0.52 4.23 -11.27
N ILE A 97 -1.63 3.93 -10.59
CA ILE A 97 -2.67 3.01 -11.11
C ILE A 97 -3.24 3.55 -12.41
N LYS A 98 -3.63 4.84 -12.44
CA LYS A 98 -4.23 5.46 -13.64
C LYS A 98 -3.26 5.65 -14.79
N ALA A 99 -1.97 5.80 -14.50
CA ALA A 99 -0.91 5.87 -15.49
C ALA A 99 -0.59 4.51 -16.16
N ASP A 100 -1.17 3.41 -15.67
CA ASP A 100 -1.07 2.07 -16.25
C ASP A 100 0.38 1.63 -16.51
N ILE A 101 1.22 1.82 -15.49
CA ILE A 101 2.65 1.52 -15.55
C ILE A 101 2.99 0.05 -15.25
N GLY A 102 1.97 -0.80 -15.06
CA GLY A 102 2.14 -2.18 -14.60
C GLY A 102 2.36 -2.30 -13.08
N LEU A 103 1.67 -1.48 -12.28
CA LEU A 103 1.73 -1.56 -10.82
C LEU A 103 0.99 -2.81 -10.32
N GLU A 104 1.70 -3.76 -9.74
CA GLU A 104 1.09 -4.97 -9.15
C GLU A 104 0.81 -4.83 -7.64
N VAL A 105 1.70 -4.17 -6.91
CA VAL A 105 1.59 -3.98 -5.46
C VAL A 105 2.08 -2.59 -5.08
N ALA A 106 1.30 -1.89 -4.24
CA ALA A 106 1.71 -0.66 -3.57
C ALA A 106 1.47 -0.77 -2.07
N PHE A 107 2.32 -0.10 -1.28
CA PHE A 107 2.17 0.01 0.16
C PHE A 107 2.20 1.48 0.57
N THR A 108 1.41 1.81 1.59
CA THR A 108 1.46 3.08 2.29
C THR A 108 1.17 2.85 3.76
N ASP A 109 1.80 3.63 4.63
CA ASP A 109 1.53 3.61 6.07
C ASP A 109 0.71 4.83 6.50
N VAL A 110 -0.04 4.64 7.58
CA VAL A 110 -0.70 5.73 8.31
C VAL A 110 -0.31 5.60 9.76
N GLY A 111 0.45 6.56 10.26
CA GLY A 111 0.93 6.57 11.65
C GLY A 111 -0.09 7.09 12.67
N GLY A 112 0.29 7.03 13.95
CA GLY A 112 -0.46 7.62 15.06
C GLY A 112 -1.48 6.70 15.73
N TRP A 113 -1.34 5.38 15.58
CA TRP A 113 -2.23 4.38 16.20
C TRP A 113 -1.79 3.93 17.60
N ASP A 114 -0.51 4.13 17.96
CA ASP A 114 0.04 3.71 19.24
C ASP A 114 -0.31 4.66 20.40
N THR A 115 -1.59 4.65 20.77
CA THR A 115 -2.18 5.64 21.68
C THR A 115 -2.42 5.04 23.07
N HIS A 116 -1.43 5.19 23.95
CA HIS A 116 -1.46 4.66 25.33
C HIS A 116 -2.10 5.59 26.35
N VAL A 117 -2.34 6.85 25.99
CA VAL A 117 -2.79 7.90 26.91
C VAL A 117 -3.84 8.76 26.21
N ASN A 118 -4.94 9.07 26.91
CA ASN A 118 -5.98 9.98 26.46
C ASN A 118 -6.42 9.77 24.99
N GLN A 119 -6.69 8.53 24.60
CA GLN A 119 -7.22 8.18 23.27
C GLN A 119 -8.48 8.99 22.94
N GLY A 120 -9.29 9.25 23.97
CA GLY A 120 -10.49 10.05 23.91
C GLY A 120 -11.68 9.29 23.32
N ASN A 121 -12.79 10.02 23.15
CA ASN A 121 -14.05 9.48 22.66
C ASN A 121 -14.23 9.77 21.16
N ALA A 122 -15.47 9.95 20.69
CA ALA A 122 -15.79 10.25 19.29
C ALA A 122 -15.12 11.51 18.70
N ARG A 123 -14.49 12.36 19.51
CA ARG A 123 -13.68 13.52 19.06
C ARG A 123 -12.22 13.45 19.53
N GLY A 124 -11.81 12.29 20.04
CA GLY A 124 -10.47 12.03 20.55
C GLY A 124 -9.45 11.74 19.46
N GLN A 125 -8.19 11.51 19.87
CA GLN A 125 -7.08 11.22 18.97
C GLN A 125 -7.39 10.03 18.07
N LEU A 126 -7.87 8.92 18.62
CA LEU A 126 -8.18 7.72 17.85
C LEU A 126 -9.31 7.94 16.85
N ALA A 127 -10.36 8.67 17.24
CA ALA A 127 -11.47 8.99 16.33
C ALA A 127 -11.00 9.84 15.14
N LEU A 128 -10.12 10.81 15.36
CA LEU A 128 -9.54 11.62 14.29
C LEU A 128 -8.63 10.78 13.36
N ARG A 129 -7.88 9.82 13.90
CA ARG A 129 -7.09 8.88 13.08
C ARG A 129 -7.98 7.98 12.23
N LEU A 130 -9.05 7.43 12.81
CA LEU A 130 -10.04 6.64 12.10
C LEU A 130 -10.72 7.45 10.99
N GLN A 131 -11.03 8.73 11.25
CA GLN A 131 -11.59 9.64 10.24
C GLN A 131 -10.61 9.89 9.08
N GLU A 132 -9.33 10.15 9.38
CA GLU A 132 -8.30 10.33 8.34
C GLU A 132 -8.14 9.07 7.50
N PHE A 133 -8.05 7.91 8.15
CA PHE A 133 -7.95 6.60 7.49
C PHE A 133 -9.15 6.36 6.57
N GLY A 134 -10.37 6.44 7.09
CA GLY A 134 -11.59 6.22 6.32
C GLY A 134 -11.76 7.23 5.18
N SER A 135 -11.43 8.50 5.40
CA SER A 135 -11.52 9.53 4.36
C SER A 135 -10.49 9.30 3.26
N GLY A 136 -9.26 8.89 3.60
CA GLY A 136 -8.23 8.56 2.62
C GLY A 136 -8.63 7.38 1.73
N ILE A 137 -9.04 6.26 2.32
CA ILE A 137 -9.49 5.09 1.55
C ILE A 137 -10.70 5.44 0.67
N SER A 138 -11.65 6.20 1.22
CA SER A 138 -12.81 6.66 0.46
C SER A 138 -12.44 7.60 -0.69
N ALA A 139 -11.43 8.47 -0.51
CA ALA A 139 -10.92 9.33 -1.57
C ALA A 139 -10.24 8.51 -2.67
N LEU A 140 -9.41 7.53 -2.32
CA LEU A 140 -8.76 6.64 -3.28
C LEU A 140 -9.79 5.88 -4.12
N ALA A 141 -10.77 5.25 -3.47
CA ALA A 141 -11.82 4.49 -4.17
C ALA A 141 -12.65 5.40 -5.11
N ARG A 142 -13.01 6.61 -4.67
CA ARG A 142 -13.69 7.58 -5.55
C ARG A 142 -12.83 7.98 -6.73
N ASP A 143 -11.57 8.31 -6.49
CA ASP A 143 -10.66 8.77 -7.53
C ASP A 143 -10.50 7.70 -8.61
N LEU A 144 -10.25 6.45 -8.20
CA LEU A 144 -10.09 5.32 -9.12
C LEU A 144 -11.34 5.00 -9.94
N GLY A 145 -12.55 5.22 -9.39
CA GLY A 145 -13.79 4.97 -10.12
C GLY A 145 -13.88 3.53 -10.61
N THR A 146 -14.06 3.32 -11.92
CA THR A 146 -14.11 1.98 -12.53
C THR A 146 -12.81 1.19 -12.39
N ARG A 147 -11.66 1.86 -12.20
CA ARG A 147 -10.38 1.16 -11.95
C ARG A 147 -10.36 0.37 -10.65
N MET A 148 -11.34 0.58 -9.75
CA MET A 148 -11.50 -0.26 -8.55
C MET A 148 -11.88 -1.71 -8.87
N ASP A 149 -12.29 -2.02 -10.11
CA ASP A 149 -12.52 -3.40 -10.55
C ASP A 149 -11.22 -4.24 -10.53
N ASP A 150 -10.08 -3.59 -10.74
CA ASP A 150 -8.75 -4.21 -10.80
C ASP A 150 -7.94 -4.02 -9.51
N VAL A 151 -8.53 -3.43 -8.45
CA VAL A 151 -7.79 -3.04 -7.24
C VAL A 151 -8.42 -3.63 -5.99
N ILE A 152 -7.58 -4.28 -5.17
CA ILE A 152 -7.92 -4.67 -3.79
C ILE A 152 -7.04 -3.92 -2.81
N ILE A 153 -7.68 -3.23 -1.88
CA ILE A 153 -7.04 -2.59 -0.73
C ILE A 153 -7.11 -3.57 0.44
N LEU A 154 -5.96 -3.92 0.99
CA LEU A 154 -5.81 -4.72 2.20
C LEU A 154 -5.15 -3.89 3.29
N THR A 155 -5.67 -3.92 4.52
CA THR A 155 -5.00 -3.32 5.67
C THR A 155 -4.38 -4.36 6.58
N MET A 156 -3.26 -3.98 7.19
CA MET A 156 -2.59 -4.77 8.23
C MET A 156 -2.01 -3.81 9.28
N SER A 157 -1.93 -4.29 10.53
CA SER A 157 -1.22 -3.63 11.61
C SER A 157 -0.22 -4.63 12.22
N GLU A 158 0.91 -4.12 12.69
CA GLU A 158 1.96 -4.90 13.37
C GLU A 158 1.53 -5.39 14.78
N PHE A 159 0.55 -4.72 15.39
CA PHE A 159 0.00 -5.09 16.69
C PHE A 159 -1.53 -4.92 16.75
N GLY A 160 -2.14 -5.54 17.75
CA GLY A 160 -3.50 -5.26 18.21
C GLY A 160 -3.54 -4.26 19.35
N ARG A 161 -4.75 -3.93 19.81
CA ARG A 161 -4.96 -3.18 21.06
C ARG A 161 -5.66 -4.08 22.07
N THR A 162 -5.35 -3.87 23.35
CA THR A 162 -6.10 -4.47 24.46
C THR A 162 -7.60 -4.17 24.33
N ALA A 163 -8.45 -5.11 24.77
CA ALA A 163 -9.90 -4.96 24.65
C ALA A 163 -10.48 -3.91 25.61
N ARG A 164 -9.73 -3.52 26.65
CA ARG A 164 -10.15 -2.61 27.72
C ARG A 164 -9.21 -1.40 27.79
N GLU A 165 -9.78 -0.28 28.19
CA GLU A 165 -9.02 0.95 28.46
C GLU A 165 -8.04 0.72 29.64
N ASN A 166 -6.82 1.23 29.51
CA ASN A 166 -5.80 1.22 30.55
C ASN A 166 -6.01 2.40 31.53
N GLY A 167 -5.22 2.45 32.61
CA GLY A 167 -5.35 3.49 33.65
C GLY A 167 -5.08 4.93 33.17
N ASN A 168 -4.49 5.10 31.98
CA ASN A 168 -4.15 6.39 31.39
C ASN A 168 -5.16 6.86 30.34
N ARG A 169 -6.34 6.23 30.28
CA ARG A 169 -7.38 6.53 29.29
C ARG A 169 -6.95 6.29 27.85
N GLY A 170 -6.08 5.30 27.64
CA GLY A 170 -5.73 4.75 26.34
C GLY A 170 -5.90 3.24 26.32
N THR A 171 -5.22 2.54 25.41
CA THR A 171 -5.14 1.07 25.41
C THR A 171 -3.69 0.67 25.34
N ASP A 172 -3.34 -0.51 25.85
CA ASP A 172 -2.00 -1.08 25.65
C ASP A 172 -1.94 -1.92 24.36
N HIS A 173 -0.75 -2.39 24.00
CA HIS A 173 -0.54 -3.35 22.90
C HIS A 173 -1.29 -4.66 23.20
N GLY A 174 -1.92 -5.24 22.19
CA GLY A 174 -2.72 -6.45 22.30
C GLY A 174 -2.46 -7.47 21.20
N HIS A 175 -3.00 -8.67 21.37
CA HIS A 175 -2.65 -9.84 20.58
C HIS A 175 -3.26 -9.88 19.15
N ALA A 176 -4.47 -9.35 18.95
CA ALA A 176 -5.17 -9.42 17.66
C ALA A 176 -5.80 -8.09 17.23
N ASN A 177 -6.03 -7.93 15.93
CA ASN A 177 -6.62 -6.74 15.31
C ASN A 177 -7.63 -7.11 14.21
N ALA A 178 -8.17 -6.10 13.53
CA ALA A 178 -9.02 -6.26 12.36
C ALA A 178 -8.27 -5.88 11.08
N MET A 179 -8.43 -6.70 10.04
CA MET A 179 -8.00 -6.40 8.68
C MET A 179 -9.22 -6.00 7.84
N PHE A 180 -9.12 -4.93 7.07
CA PHE A 180 -10.11 -4.54 6.08
C PHE A 180 -9.65 -5.01 4.70
N VAL A 181 -10.58 -5.61 3.94
CA VAL A 181 -10.40 -5.97 2.54
C VAL A 181 -11.46 -5.26 1.74
N ILE A 182 -11.05 -4.40 0.81
CA ILE A 182 -11.92 -3.44 0.12
C ILE A 182 -11.60 -3.49 -1.37
N GLY A 183 -12.61 -3.64 -2.21
CA GLY A 183 -12.49 -3.68 -3.67
C GLY A 183 -13.81 -4.10 -4.30
N ASN A 184 -14.00 -3.84 -5.59
CA ASN A 184 -15.26 -4.18 -6.27
C ASN A 184 -15.44 -5.70 -6.43
N SER A 185 -14.34 -6.44 -6.54
CA SER A 185 -14.32 -7.91 -6.58
C SER A 185 -14.51 -8.57 -5.21
N VAL A 186 -14.41 -7.80 -4.12
CA VAL A 186 -14.57 -8.32 -2.76
C VAL A 186 -16.04 -8.57 -2.48
N ARG A 187 -16.36 -9.77 -1.99
CA ARG A 187 -17.67 -10.14 -1.44
C ARG A 187 -17.88 -9.43 -0.10
N GLY A 188 -18.04 -8.12 -0.13
CA GLY A 188 -18.09 -7.23 1.04
C GLY A 188 -19.36 -7.37 1.89
N GLY A 189 -19.46 -6.50 2.91
CA GLY A 189 -20.60 -6.47 3.84
C GLY A 189 -20.61 -7.60 4.88
N LYS A 190 -19.46 -8.25 5.10
CA LYS A 190 -19.32 -9.42 5.98
C LYS A 190 -18.11 -9.31 6.88
N VAL A 191 -18.20 -9.93 8.05
CA VAL A 191 -17.05 -10.24 8.91
C VAL A 191 -16.65 -11.69 8.60
N TYR A 192 -15.46 -11.88 8.05
CA TYR A 192 -14.95 -13.18 7.63
C TYR A 192 -14.23 -13.95 8.75
N GLY A 193 -13.74 -13.23 9.75
CA GLY A 193 -13.16 -13.84 10.95
C GLY A 193 -14.25 -14.28 11.93
N GLU A 194 -13.91 -15.24 12.79
CA GLU A 194 -14.76 -15.56 13.93
C GLU A 194 -14.71 -14.42 14.93
N TRP A 195 -15.84 -14.13 15.59
CA TRP A 195 -15.95 -13.11 16.62
C TRP A 195 -16.51 -13.72 17.92
N PRO A 196 -15.64 -14.21 18.81
CA PRO A 196 -16.06 -14.80 20.07
C PRO A 196 -16.79 -13.80 20.98
N GLY A 197 -16.36 -12.53 20.96
CA GLY A 197 -16.91 -11.44 21.76
C GLY A 197 -15.88 -10.79 22.68
N LEU A 198 -16.37 -10.00 23.65
CA LEU A 198 -15.54 -9.20 24.57
C LEU A 198 -15.67 -9.62 26.04
N LYS A 199 -16.39 -10.72 26.34
CA LYS A 199 -16.48 -11.23 27.70
C LYS A 199 -15.13 -11.80 28.12
N SER A 200 -14.81 -11.76 29.41
CA SER A 200 -13.47 -12.15 29.90
C SER A 200 -13.07 -13.58 29.57
N ASP A 201 -14.04 -14.50 29.45
CA ASP A 201 -13.82 -15.90 29.03
C ASP A 201 -13.65 -16.08 27.51
N GLN A 202 -13.91 -15.03 26.72
CA GLN A 202 -13.77 -15.00 25.27
C GLN A 202 -12.50 -14.29 24.80
N LEU A 203 -11.82 -13.60 25.73
CA LEU A 203 -10.57 -12.89 25.47
C LEU A 203 -9.38 -13.84 25.62
N TYR A 204 -8.36 -13.65 24.78
CA TYR A 204 -7.07 -14.30 24.93
C TYR A 204 -6.45 -13.88 26.27
N GLU A 205 -6.17 -14.86 27.12
CA GLU A 205 -5.67 -14.68 28.49
C GLU A 205 -6.52 -13.72 29.34
N GLY A 206 -7.82 -13.57 29.02
CA GLY A 206 -8.73 -12.68 29.72
C GLY A 206 -8.50 -11.18 29.46
N ARG A 207 -7.60 -10.82 28.54
CA ARG A 207 -7.17 -9.42 28.31
C ARG A 207 -7.30 -8.97 26.85
N ASP A 208 -6.83 -9.79 25.92
CA ASP A 208 -6.66 -9.39 24.52
C ASP A 208 -7.73 -10.03 23.62
N LEU A 209 -7.93 -9.48 22.43
CA LEU A 209 -8.79 -10.15 21.44
C LEU A 209 -8.20 -11.51 21.04
N ALA A 210 -9.07 -12.51 20.90
CA ALA A 210 -8.66 -13.81 20.38
C ALA A 210 -8.26 -13.70 18.91
N LEU A 211 -7.11 -14.26 18.55
CA LEU A 211 -6.69 -14.39 17.15
C LEU A 211 -7.48 -15.53 16.50
N THR A 212 -8.39 -15.18 15.60
CA THR A 212 -9.25 -16.18 14.92
C THR A 212 -8.86 -16.43 13.47
N THR A 213 -7.98 -15.58 12.91
CA THR A 213 -7.54 -15.67 11.52
C THR A 213 -6.07 -15.29 11.44
N ASP A 214 -5.27 -16.17 10.83
CA ASP A 214 -3.89 -15.85 10.50
C ASP A 214 -3.86 -14.92 9.29
N PHE A 215 -3.13 -13.81 9.37
CA PHE A 215 -3.04 -12.84 8.27
C PHE A 215 -2.52 -13.48 6.98
N ARG A 216 -1.69 -14.53 7.07
CA ARG A 216 -1.14 -15.23 5.90
C ARG A 216 -2.21 -15.96 5.10
N ASP A 217 -3.32 -16.38 5.72
CA ASP A 217 -4.46 -16.95 5.00
C ASP A 217 -5.17 -15.88 4.17
N VAL A 218 -5.29 -14.65 4.70
CA VAL A 218 -5.88 -13.49 4.02
C VAL A 218 -5.00 -13.04 2.85
N PHE A 219 -3.71 -12.83 3.09
CA PHE A 219 -2.77 -12.46 2.04
C PHE A 219 -2.63 -13.57 0.99
N GLY A 220 -2.60 -14.84 1.40
CA GLY A 220 -2.48 -15.99 0.51
C GLY A 220 -3.64 -16.08 -0.48
N GLU A 221 -4.86 -15.83 -0.02
CA GLU A 221 -6.04 -15.79 -0.90
C GLU A 221 -5.89 -14.69 -1.97
N LEU A 222 -5.48 -13.49 -1.58
CA LEU A 222 -5.30 -12.38 -2.53
C LEU A 222 -4.11 -12.62 -3.47
N ALA A 223 -2.98 -13.09 -2.96
CA ALA A 223 -1.82 -13.43 -3.76
C ALA A 223 -2.16 -14.49 -4.83
N GLN A 224 -2.94 -15.51 -4.46
CA GLN A 224 -3.31 -16.55 -5.40
C GLN A 224 -4.43 -16.14 -6.37
N LYS A 225 -5.51 -15.52 -5.87
CA LYS A 225 -6.71 -15.27 -6.67
C LYS A 225 -6.72 -13.92 -7.38
N HIS A 226 -6.14 -12.88 -6.79
CA HIS A 226 -6.08 -11.56 -7.39
C HIS A 226 -4.79 -11.37 -8.19
N LEU A 227 -3.63 -11.70 -7.61
CA LEU A 227 -2.33 -11.56 -8.29
C LEU A 227 -1.95 -12.78 -9.15
N GLY A 228 -2.71 -13.89 -9.08
CA GLY A 228 -2.44 -15.09 -9.87
C GLY A 228 -1.19 -15.89 -9.43
N ASN A 229 -0.62 -15.60 -8.25
CA ASN A 229 0.58 -16.29 -7.76
C ASN A 229 0.23 -17.65 -7.13
N SER A 230 0.53 -18.72 -7.86
CA SER A 230 0.30 -20.10 -7.41
C SER A 230 1.34 -20.63 -6.41
N ASN A 231 2.49 -19.97 -6.26
CA ASN A 231 3.58 -20.41 -5.38
C ASN A 231 3.59 -19.65 -4.03
N LEU A 232 2.56 -19.88 -3.21
CA LEU A 232 2.43 -19.23 -1.90
C LEU A 232 3.55 -19.60 -0.92
N GLN A 233 4.20 -20.75 -1.09
CA GLN A 233 5.32 -21.17 -0.25
C GLN A 233 6.56 -20.28 -0.42
N ALA A 234 6.74 -19.69 -1.61
CA ALA A 234 7.79 -18.69 -1.82
C ALA A 234 7.47 -17.34 -1.14
N VAL A 235 6.19 -17.03 -0.95
CA VAL A 235 5.73 -15.79 -0.30
C VAL A 235 5.73 -15.92 1.22
N PHE A 236 5.27 -17.07 1.74
CA PHE A 236 5.24 -17.39 3.18
C PHE A 236 6.02 -18.66 3.50
N PRO A 237 7.37 -18.61 3.47
CA PRO A 237 8.19 -19.76 3.77
C PRO A 237 7.88 -20.35 5.16
N GLY A 238 7.70 -21.67 5.21
CA GLY A 238 7.43 -22.38 6.47
C GLY A 238 5.98 -22.27 6.98
N TYR A 239 5.10 -21.54 6.27
CA TYR A 239 3.67 -21.54 6.55
C TYR A 239 2.95 -22.48 5.58
N GLN A 240 2.11 -23.38 6.10
CA GLN A 240 1.34 -24.30 5.27
C GLN A 240 0.13 -23.59 4.64
N SER A 241 0.38 -22.72 3.66
CA SER A 241 -0.67 -22.10 2.85
C SER A 241 -1.50 -23.16 2.13
N SER A 242 -2.82 -23.05 2.22
CA SER A 242 -3.77 -23.98 1.63
C SER A 242 -5.04 -23.23 1.25
N ALA A 243 -5.57 -23.50 0.06
CA ALA A 243 -6.80 -22.85 -0.42
C ALA A 243 -8.03 -23.18 0.45
N GLN A 244 -7.98 -24.28 1.22
CA GLN A 244 -9.01 -24.65 2.19
C GLN A 244 -9.04 -23.70 3.40
N ARG A 245 -7.96 -22.95 3.67
CA ARG A 245 -7.89 -21.96 4.75
C ARG A 245 -8.33 -20.56 4.31
N PHE A 246 -8.56 -20.37 3.01
CA PHE A 246 -9.04 -19.10 2.48
C PHE A 246 -10.43 -18.78 3.01
N ARG A 247 -10.68 -17.49 3.20
CA ARG A 247 -11.94 -16.99 3.76
C ARG A 247 -13.01 -16.82 2.68
N GLY A 248 -12.62 -16.88 1.41
CA GLY A 248 -13.54 -16.68 0.32
C GLY A 248 -13.99 -15.22 0.27
N MET A 249 -13.06 -14.29 0.40
CA MET A 249 -13.32 -12.86 0.23
C MET A 249 -13.48 -12.50 -1.24
N ILE A 250 -12.79 -13.21 -2.13
CA ILE A 250 -12.87 -13.05 -3.60
C ILE A 250 -13.10 -14.37 -4.33
#